data_AF-A0A7W9Y2K5-F1
#
_entry.id   AF-A0A7W9Y2K5-F1
#
_cell.length_a   1.000
_cell.length_b   1.000
_cell.length_c   1.000
_cell.angle_alpha   90.00
_cell.angle_beta   90.00
_cell.angle_gamma   90.00
#
_symmetry.space_group_name_H-M   'P 1'
#
loop_
_entity.id
_entity.type
_entity.pdbx_description
1 polymer ?
#
loop_
_entity_poly.entity_id
_entity_poly.type
_entity_poly.pdbx_seq_one_letter_code
_entity_poly.pdbx_strand_id
1 'polypeptide(L)' 'MTISAAMSISVAGMQTQSQRLNTAANNIANASTPGYDVDTAGEMIDVMTAEQGFAANAAVFETGADMWDLLLTIKRD' A
#
# COMPACT_ATOMS: atom_id res chain seq x y z
N MET A 1 0.85 -11.65 19.46
CA MET A 1 0.46 -11.33 18.07
C MET A 1 1.11 -12.34 17.15
N THR A 2 0.39 -12.91 16.18
CA THR A 2 0.93 -13.92 15.26
C THR A 2 1.36 -13.28 13.95
N ILE A 3 2.30 -13.91 13.22
CA ILE A 3 2.73 -13.47 11.89
C ILE A 3 1.53 -13.38 10.92
N SER A 4 0.57 -14.30 11.05
CA SER A 4 -0.68 -14.27 10.31
C SER A 4 -1.50 -13.01 10.57
N ALA A 5 -1.57 -12.55 11.83
CA ALA A 5 -2.26 -11.29 12.15
C ALA A 5 -1.53 -10.08 11.53
N ALA A 6 -0.20 -10.07 11.53
CA ALA A 6 0.59 -9.04 10.87
C ALA A 6 0.36 -9.02 9.35
N MET A 7 0.36 -10.20 8.70
CA MET A 7 0.06 -10.31 7.26
C MET A 7 -1.36 -9.85 6.92
N SER A 8 -2.36 -10.20 7.73
CA SER A 8 -3.73 -9.72 7.54
C SER A 8 -3.83 -8.20 7.70
N ILE A 9 -3.10 -7.62 8.64
CA ILE A 9 -3.01 -6.16 8.80
C ILE A 9 -2.32 -5.52 7.59
N SER A 10 -1.22 -6.09 7.09
CA SER A 10 -0.53 -5.59 5.89
C SER A 10 -1.43 -5.63 4.66
N VAL A 11 -2.18 -6.72 4.45
CA VAL A 11 -3.13 -6.84 3.34
C VAL A 11 -4.27 -5.83 3.47
N ALA A 12 -4.85 -5.68 4.67
CA ALA A 12 -5.86 -4.67 4.92
C ALA A 12 -5.32 -3.25 4.70
N GLY A 13 -4.09 -2.98 5.14
CA GLY A 13 -3.37 -1.72 4.94
C GLY A 13 -3.15 -1.41 3.46
N MET A 14 -2.68 -2.40 2.69
CA MET A 14 -2.55 -2.28 1.23
C MET A 14 -3.89 -1.98 0.55
N GLN A 15 -4.98 -2.62 0.99
CA GLN A 15 -6.32 -2.39 0.44
C GLN A 15 -6.80 -0.96 0.72
N THR A 16 -6.58 -0.44 1.93
CA THR A 16 -6.88 0.96 2.27
C THR A 16 -6.05 1.91 1.43
N GLN A 17 -4.76 1.60 1.25
CA GLN A 17 -3.86 2.46 0.54
C GLN A 17 -4.13 2.49 -0.98
N SER A 18 -4.54 1.36 -1.54
CA SER A 18 -5.03 1.25 -2.91
C SER A 18 -6.32 2.05 -3.13
N GLN A 19 -7.25 2.04 -2.15
CA GLN A 19 -8.43 2.91 -2.21
C GLN A 19 -8.05 4.39 -2.19
N ARG A 20 -7.10 4.79 -1.33
CA ARG A 20 -6.59 6.18 -1.31
C ARG A 20 -5.95 6.59 -2.63
N LEU A 21 -5.13 5.73 -3.23
CA LEU A 21 -4.57 5.95 -4.56
C LEU A 21 -5.66 6.15 -5.61
N ASN A 22 -6.69 5.30 -5.58
CA ASN A 22 -7.79 5.38 -6.53
C ASN A 22 -8.54 6.71 -6.39
N THR A 23 -8.90 7.11 -5.17
CA THR A 23 -9.57 8.40 -4.91
C THR A 23 -8.72 9.58 -5.36
N ALA A 24 -7.45 9.64 -4.94
CA ALA A 24 -6.59 10.75 -5.30
C ALA A 24 -6.32 10.84 -6.81
N ALA A 25 -6.13 9.69 -7.47
CA ALA A 25 -6.00 9.64 -8.93
C ALA A 25 -7.26 10.14 -9.65
N ASN A 26 -8.46 9.78 -9.17
CA ASN A 26 -9.71 10.29 -9.73
C ASN A 26 -9.85 11.80 -9.53
N ASN A 27 -9.47 12.30 -8.36
CA ASN A 27 -9.48 13.72 -8.05
C ASN A 27 -8.52 14.50 -8.97
N ILE A 28 -7.30 13.99 -9.18
CA ILE A 28 -6.33 14.56 -10.13
C ILE A 28 -6.87 14.51 -11.57
N ALA A 29 -7.45 13.39 -11.99
CA ALA A 29 -8.00 13.24 -13.34
C ALA A 29 -9.14 14.23 -13.62
N ASN A 30 -9.94 14.55 -12.60
CA ASN A 30 -11.04 15.50 -12.70
C ASN A 30 -10.61 16.96 -12.48
N ALA A 31 -9.35 17.24 -12.13
CA ALA A 31 -8.87 18.59 -11.81
C ALA A 31 -9.04 19.62 -12.93
N SER A 32 -9.09 19.19 -14.19
CA SER A 32 -9.35 20.08 -15.34
C SER A 32 -10.84 20.26 -15.67
N THR A 33 -11.75 19.61 -14.94
CA THR A 33 -13.19 19.70 -15.17
C THR A 33 -13.71 21.08 -14.76
N PRO A 34 -14.38 21.84 -15.65
CA PRO A 34 -14.93 23.15 -15.29
C PRO A 34 -15.86 23.07 -14.07
N GLY A 35 -15.61 23.89 -13.05
CA GLY A 35 -16.39 23.93 -11.82
C GLY A 35 -16.02 22.88 -10.77
N TYR A 36 -15.02 22.03 -11.04
CA TYR A 36 -14.46 21.09 -10.07
C TYR A 36 -13.26 21.75 -9.37
N ASP A 37 -13.40 22.04 -8.07
CA ASP A 37 -12.38 22.68 -7.25
C ASP A 37 -11.66 21.63 -6.41
N VAL A 38 -10.40 21.37 -6.73
CA VAL A 38 -9.57 20.35 -6.08
C VAL A 38 -8.13 20.84 -5.96
N ASP A 39 -7.51 20.59 -4.81
CA ASP A 39 -6.08 20.85 -4.61
C ASP A 39 -5.25 19.74 -5.26
N THR A 40 -4.93 19.89 -6.55
CA THR A 40 -4.13 18.88 -7.28
C THR A 40 -2.76 18.65 -6.63
N ALA A 41 -2.16 19.67 -6.02
CA ALA A 41 -0.87 19.51 -5.35
C ALA A 41 -1.01 18.64 -4.09
N GLY A 42 -2.06 18.87 -3.30
CA GLY A 42 -2.44 18.02 -2.17
C GLY A 42 -2.72 16.58 -2.61
N GLU A 43 -3.49 16.37 -3.67
CA GLU A 43 -3.81 15.03 -4.18
C GLU A 43 -2.55 14.28 -4.66
N MET A 44 -1.60 14.96 -5.31
CA MET A 44 -0.32 14.35 -5.71
C MET A 44 0.52 13.94 -4.49
N ILE A 45 0.48 14.71 -3.40
CA ILE A 45 1.13 14.35 -2.14
C ILE A 45 0.43 13.14 -1.51
N ASP A 46 -0.90 13.08 -1.58
CA ASP A 46 -1.68 11.94 -1.10
C ASP A 46 -1.37 10.65 -1.88
N VAL A 47 -1.22 10.73 -3.21
CA VAL A 47 -0.75 9.61 -4.05
C VAL A 47 0.64 9.15 -3.59
N MET A 48 1.59 10.07 -3.45
CA MET A 48 2.96 9.73 -3.05
C MET A 48 3.02 9.07 -1.66
N THR A 49 2.30 9.66 -0.69
CA THR A 49 2.18 9.10 0.67
C THR A 49 1.53 7.72 0.62
N ALA A 50 0.57 7.56 -0.29
CA ALA A 50 -0.10 6.29 -0.47
C ALA A 50 0.80 5.21 -1.05
N GLU A 51 1.57 5.51 -2.08
CA GLU A 51 2.56 4.56 -2.59
C GLU A 51 3.55 4.14 -1.50
N GLN A 52 4.01 5.09 -0.68
CA GLN A 52 4.91 4.80 0.43
C GLN A 52 4.27 3.87 1.49
N GLY A 53 3.00 4.11 1.86
CA GLY A 53 2.26 3.24 2.78
C GLY A 53 2.00 1.84 2.20
N PHE A 54 1.78 1.74 0.89
CA PHE A 54 1.63 0.46 0.21
C PHE A 54 2.95 -0.31 0.22
N ALA A 55 4.06 0.34 -0.14
CA ALA A 55 5.41 -0.24 -0.11
C ALA A 55 5.81 -0.69 1.30
N ALA A 56 5.50 0.09 2.34
CA ALA A 56 5.76 -0.30 3.72
C ALA A 56 5.00 -1.58 4.13
N ASN A 57 3.73 -1.71 3.72
CA ASN A 57 2.96 -2.93 3.97
C ASN A 57 3.46 -4.12 3.13
N ALA A 58 3.91 -3.88 1.89
CA ALA A 58 4.50 -4.90 1.03
C ALA A 58 5.82 -5.44 1.60
N ALA A 59 6.67 -4.58 2.19
CA ALA A 59 7.93 -4.98 2.81
C ALA A 59 7.72 -5.97 3.98
N VAL A 60 6.64 -5.82 4.75
CA VAL A 60 6.27 -6.79 5.81
C VAL A 60 5.91 -8.15 5.22
N PHE A 61 5.22 -8.16 4.08
CA PHE A 61 4.89 -9.39 3.38
C PHE A 61 6.14 -10.07 2.80
N GLU A 62 7.03 -9.31 2.17
CA GLU A 62 8.32 -9.77 1.66
C GLU A 62 9.18 -10.36 2.78
N THR A 63 9.30 -9.66 3.90
CA THR A 63 10.00 -10.18 5.09
C THR A 63 9.39 -11.51 5.56
N GLY A 64 8.06 -11.63 5.54
CA GLY A 64 7.37 -12.89 5.87
C GLY A 64 7.70 -14.02 4.88
N ALA A 65 7.80 -13.70 3.59
CA ALA A 65 8.20 -14.66 2.54
C ALA A 65 9.67 -15.08 2.68
N ASP A 66 10.58 -14.15 2.96
CA ASP A 66 12.00 -14.43 3.20
C ASP A 66 12.18 -15.35 4.42
N MET A 67 11.42 -15.09 5.49
CA MET A 67 11.43 -15.97 6.66
C MET A 67 10.89 -17.36 6.32
N TRP A 68 9.86 -17.46 5.49
CA TRP A 68 9.35 -18.75 5.03
C TRP A 68 10.39 -19.51 4.19
N ASP A 69 11.12 -18.82 3.32
CA ASP A 69 12.20 -19.41 2.52
C ASP A 69 13.38 -19.89 3.38
N LEU A 70 13.76 -19.10 4.40
CA LEU A 70 14.77 -19.49 5.38
C LEU A 70 14.36 -20.77 6.12
N LEU A 71 13.09 -20.89 6.52
CA LEU A 71 12.56 -22.11 7.16
C LEU A 71 12.54 -23.32 6.22
N LEU A 72 12.23 -23.12 4.94
CA LEU A 72 12.29 -24.20 3.94
C LEU A 72 13.73 -24.69 3.72
N THR A 73 14.69 -23.76 3.75
CA THR A 73 16.11 -24.08 3.63
C THR A 73 16.60 -24.91 4.82
N ILE A 74 16.26 -24.51 6.06
CA ILE A 74 16.64 -25.27 7.28
C ILE A 74 16.02 -26.67 7.31
N LYS A 75 14.81 -26.86 6.74
CA LYS A 75 14.13 -28.16 6.71
C LYS A 75 14.66 -29.12 5.62
N ARG A 76 15.41 -28.62 4.65
CA ARG A 76 15.96 -29.44 3.54
C ARG A 76 17.32 -30.05 3.87
N ASP A 77 18.00 -29.56 4.90
CA ASP A 77 19.19 -30.16 5.54
C ASP A 77 18.77 -31.14 6.64
#